data_AF-L8WIX6-F1
#
_entry.id   AF-L8WIX6-F1
#
_cell.length_a   1.000
_cell.length_b   1.000
_cell.length_c   1.000
_cell.angle_alpha   90.00
_cell.angle_beta   90.00
_cell.angle_gamma   90.00
#
_symmetry.space_group_name_H-M   'P 1'
#
loop_
_entity.id
_entity.type
_entity.pdbx_description
1 polymer ?
#
loop_
_entity_poly.entity_id
_entity_poly.type
_entity_poly.pdbx_seq_one_letter_code
_entity_poly.pdbx_strand_id
1 'polypeptide(L)'
;MLPMKAGDNESPGKLIKVEKTETPTSSYKKAKLNPYFVSGLIDADGGFPTSIFKDASYKTGWRVTTCFEIGLNIREKELLSQLQEFFGGVGTFRVDTRDNVIKYSNILY
;
A
#
# COMPACT_ATOMS: atom_id res chain seq x y z
N MET A 1 -57.16 -26.50 54.67
CA MET A 1 -56.33 -26.66 55.89
C MET A 1 -55.24 -27.69 55.56
N LEU A 2 -54.01 -27.19 55.32
CA LEU A 2 -52.69 -27.83 55.11
C LEU A 2 -52.45 -28.78 53.89
N PRO A 3 -51.21 -28.87 53.32
CA PRO A 3 -49.97 -28.11 53.60
C PRO A 3 -49.29 -27.46 52.37
N MET A 4 -48.35 -26.56 52.69
CA MET A 4 -47.35 -25.96 51.81
C MET A 4 -46.40 -27.02 51.22
N LYS A 5 -45.93 -26.79 49.98
CA LYS A 5 -44.64 -27.31 49.51
C LYS A 5 -43.76 -26.15 49.05
N ALA A 6 -42.55 -26.12 49.61
CA ALA A 6 -41.44 -25.26 49.25
C ALA A 6 -40.45 -26.05 48.38
N GLY A 7 -39.69 -25.33 47.54
CA GLY A 7 -38.73 -25.84 46.55
C GLY A 7 -39.27 -25.56 45.15
N ASP A 8 -38.66 -24.72 44.32
CA ASP A 8 -37.24 -24.77 43.97
C ASP A 8 -36.57 -23.39 43.98
N ASN A 9 -35.39 -23.37 44.59
CA ASN A 9 -34.43 -22.28 44.60
C ASN A 9 -33.71 -22.22 43.25
N GLU A 10 -34.10 -21.26 42.41
CA GLU A 10 -33.32 -20.89 41.24
C GLU A 10 -31.90 -20.50 41.71
N SER A 11 -30.89 -21.26 41.27
CA SER A 11 -29.50 -21.03 41.60
C SER A 11 -29.05 -19.67 41.07
N PRO A 12 -28.25 -18.88 41.81
CA PRO A 12 -27.80 -17.58 41.33
C PRO A 12 -27.02 -17.78 40.03
N GLY A 13 -27.47 -17.09 38.98
CA GLY A 13 -26.90 -17.15 37.65
C GLY A 13 -25.38 -17.11 37.72
N LYS A 14 -24.76 -18.19 37.23
CA LYS A 14 -23.31 -18.31 37.13
C LYS A 14 -22.79 -17.12 36.33
N LEU A 15 -22.03 -16.25 37.00
CA LEU A 15 -21.30 -15.16 36.35
C LEU A 15 -20.45 -15.77 35.22
N ILE A 16 -20.80 -15.46 33.99
CA ILE A 16 -20.03 -15.85 32.81
C ILE A 16 -18.73 -15.05 32.89
N LYS A 17 -17.61 -15.74 33.05
CA LYS A 17 -16.27 -15.14 32.99
C LYS A 17 -16.10 -14.65 31.56
N VAL A 18 -16.17 -13.34 31.35
CA VAL A 18 -15.88 -12.72 30.04
C VAL A 18 -14.40 -12.99 29.76
N GLU A 19 -14.12 -14.01 28.94
CA GLU A 19 -12.81 -14.16 28.33
C GLU A 19 -12.59 -12.94 27.44
N LYS A 20 -11.54 -12.16 27.74
CA LYS A 20 -11.05 -11.14 26.82
C LYS A 20 -10.70 -11.86 25.52
N THR A 21 -11.45 -11.58 24.47
CA THR A 21 -11.06 -11.91 23.10
C THR A 21 -9.71 -11.25 22.85
N GLU A 22 -8.66 -12.06 22.81
CA GLU A 22 -7.38 -11.66 22.23
C GLU A 22 -7.66 -11.33 20.77
N THR A 23 -7.55 -10.06 20.42
CA THR A 23 -7.62 -9.60 19.05
C THR A 23 -6.56 -10.38 18.26
N PRO A 24 -6.93 -11.09 17.18
CA PRO A 24 -5.93 -11.70 16.33
C PRO A 24 -5.13 -10.55 15.73
N THR A 25 -3.95 -10.33 16.29
CA THR A 25 -2.95 -9.43 15.73
C THR A 25 -2.36 -10.20 14.56
N SER A 26 -3.19 -10.38 13.52
CA SER A 26 -2.77 -10.90 12.24
C SER A 26 -1.71 -9.93 11.75
N SER A 27 -0.45 -10.34 11.87
CA SER A 27 0.62 -9.81 11.05
C SER A 27 0.22 -10.12 9.60
N TYR A 28 -0.63 -9.28 9.03
CA TYR A 28 -0.98 -9.33 7.62
C TYR A 28 0.33 -9.10 6.88
N LYS A 29 0.97 -10.19 6.46
CA LYS A 29 2.11 -10.12 5.55
C LYS A 29 1.61 -9.35 4.34
N LYS A 30 2.11 -8.13 4.15
CA LYS A 30 1.75 -7.28 3.03
C LYS A 30 1.99 -8.09 1.76
N ALA A 31 0.90 -8.46 1.08
CA ALA A 31 1.00 -9.36 -0.07
C ALA A 31 1.86 -8.66 -1.12
N LYS A 32 2.96 -9.30 -1.52
CA LYS A 32 3.79 -8.78 -2.61
C LYS A 32 2.95 -8.76 -3.88
N LEU A 33 3.01 -7.65 -4.63
CA LEU A 33 2.34 -7.55 -5.92
C LEU A 33 2.78 -8.70 -6.83
N ASN A 34 1.82 -9.27 -7.56
CA ASN A 34 2.11 -10.29 -8.56
C ASN A 34 2.95 -9.64 -9.68
N PRO A 35 4.12 -10.20 -10.05
CA PRO A 35 4.95 -9.65 -11.13
C PRO A 35 4.20 -9.48 -12.47
N TYR A 36 3.26 -10.37 -12.81
CA TYR A 36 2.47 -10.26 -14.04
C TYR A 36 1.45 -9.11 -13.99
N PHE A 37 0.94 -8.79 -12.80
CA PHE A 37 0.12 -7.61 -12.60
C PHE A 37 0.97 -6.34 -12.74
N VAL A 38 2.15 -6.32 -12.12
CA VAL A 38 3.08 -5.19 -12.23
C VAL A 38 3.48 -4.93 -13.68
N SER A 39 3.79 -5.98 -14.45
CA SER A 39 4.12 -5.81 -15.86
C SER A 39 2.96 -5.23 -16.67
N GLY A 40 1.74 -5.74 -16.47
CA GLY A 40 0.56 -5.22 -17.18
C GLY A 40 0.22 -3.78 -16.80
N LEU A 41 0.37 -3.42 -15.52
CA LEU A 41 0.19 -2.04 -15.06
C LEU A 41 1.21 -1.10 -15.70
N ILE A 42 2.48 -1.51 -15.78
CA ILE A 42 3.54 -0.69 -16.37
C ILE A 42 3.38 -0.56 -17.89
N ASP A 43 2.90 -1.60 -18.57
CA ASP A 43 2.60 -1.54 -20.00
C ASP A 43 1.47 -0.56 -20.33
N ALA A 44 0.50 -0.41 -19.42
CA ALA A 44 -0.62 0.50 -19.58
C ALA A 44 -0.31 1.95 -19.18
N ASP A 45 0.21 2.18 -17.97
CA ASP A 45 0.34 3.52 -17.36
C ASP A 45 1.79 3.93 -17.04
N GLY A 46 2.74 3.01 -17.21
CA GLY A 46 4.16 3.25 -17.00
C GLY A 46 4.88 3.71 -18.28
N GLY A 47 6.11 4.19 -18.10
CA GLY A 47 6.95 4.60 -19.22
C GLY A 47 8.41 4.80 -18.83
N PHE A 48 9.25 4.92 -19.86
CA PHE A 48 10.68 5.19 -19.75
C PHE A 48 11.07 6.47 -20.52
N PRO A 49 10.58 7.65 -20.08
CA PRO A 49 10.89 8.89 -20.77
C PRO A 49 12.41 9.13 -20.80
N THR A 50 12.90 9.49 -22.00
CA THR A 50 14.29 9.88 -22.22
C THR A 50 14.32 11.35 -22.56
N SER A 51 15.07 12.11 -21.77
CA SER A 51 15.22 13.56 -21.92
C SER A 51 16.66 13.91 -22.26
N ILE A 52 16.82 14.88 -23.16
CA ILE A 52 18.13 15.37 -23.62
C ILE A 52 18.22 16.85 -23.29
N PHE A 53 19.26 17.23 -22.55
CA PHE A 53 19.47 18.61 -22.08
C PHE A 53 20.84 19.11 -22.50
N LYS A 54 20.97 20.41 -22.76
CA LYS A 54 22.29 21.05 -22.86
C LYS A 54 22.92 21.10 -21.48
N ASP A 55 24.15 20.65 -21.37
CA ASP A 55 24.92 20.66 -20.13
C ASP A 55 26.41 20.82 -20.45
N ALA A 56 26.94 22.01 -20.17
CA ALA A 56 28.32 22.37 -20.44
C ALA A 56 29.34 21.62 -19.56
N SER A 57 28.90 20.93 -18.50
CA SER A 57 29.78 20.10 -17.67
C SER A 57 30.21 18.80 -18.39
N TYR A 58 29.49 18.39 -19.43
CA TYR A 58 29.80 17.22 -20.23
C TYR A 58 30.66 17.59 -21.45
N LYS A 59 31.60 16.72 -21.83
CA LYS A 59 32.48 16.94 -23.00
C LYS A 59 31.73 17.19 -24.31
N THR A 60 30.55 16.57 -24.45
CA THR A 60 29.67 16.72 -25.61
C THR A 60 28.83 18.00 -25.56
N GLY A 61 28.73 18.65 -24.40
CA GLY A 61 27.79 19.73 -24.13
C GLY A 61 26.33 19.28 -23.92
N TRP A 62 26.09 17.97 -23.81
CA TRP A 62 24.75 17.39 -23.68
C TRP A 62 24.69 16.32 -22.59
N ARG A 63 23.59 16.30 -21.84
CA ARG A 63 23.23 15.27 -20.88
C ARG A 63 21.98 14.54 -21.36
N VAL A 64 22.05 13.21 -21.39
CA VAL A 64 20.90 12.33 -21.66
C VAL A 64 20.49 11.68 -20.34
N THR A 65 19.21 11.69 -20.04
CA THR A 65 18.66 11.09 -18.82
C THR A 65 17.43 10.29 -19.16
N THR A 66 17.43 9.01 -18.80
CA THR A 66 16.27 8.13 -18.88
C THR A 66 15.87 7.76 -17.46
N CYS A 67 14.57 7.83 -17.17
CA CYS A 67 14.03 7.37 -15.90
C CYS A 67 12.81 6.50 -16.12
N PHE A 68 12.55 5.57 -15.21
CA PHE A 68 11.25 4.92 -15.12
C PHE A 68 10.28 5.89 -14.45
N GLU A 69 9.07 6.03 -15.00
CA GLU A 69 7.98 6.83 -14.42
C GLU A 69 6.64 6.12 -14.62
N ILE A 70 5.79 6.17 -13.61
CA ILE A 70 4.38 5.80 -13.68
C ILE A 70 3.56 6.86 -12.94
N GLY A 71 2.50 7.36 -13.59
CA GLY A 71 1.62 8.39 -13.04
C GLY A 71 0.21 7.86 -12.88
N LEU A 72 -0.31 7.84 -11.65
CA LEU A 72 -1.66 7.40 -11.34
C LEU A 72 -2.45 8.50 -10.62
N ASN A 73 -3.76 8.34 -10.50
CA ASN A 73 -4.56 9.30 -9.73
C ASN A 73 -4.16 9.29 -8.24
N ILE A 74 -4.26 10.42 -7.56
CA ILE A 74 -3.93 10.53 -6.13
C ILE A 74 -4.71 9.57 -5.22
N ARG A 75 -5.89 9.13 -5.64
CA ARG A 75 -6.69 8.11 -4.93
C ARG A 75 -5.98 6.76 -4.89
N GLU A 76 -5.10 6.49 -5.84
CA GLU A 76 -4.37 5.23 -6.02
C GLU A 76 -2.97 5.26 -5.39
N LYS A 77 -2.69 6.22 -4.50
CA LYS A 77 -1.40 6.34 -3.82
C LYS A 77 -0.92 5.05 -3.15
N GLU A 78 -1.83 4.22 -2.63
CA GLU A 78 -1.48 2.98 -1.94
C GLU A 78 -0.93 1.94 -2.92
N LEU A 79 -1.43 1.92 -4.17
CA LEU A 79 -0.90 1.06 -5.23
C LEU A 79 0.53 1.48 -5.58
N LEU A 80 0.80 2.78 -5.68
CA LEU A 80 2.17 3.28 -5.90
C LEU A 80 3.12 2.96 -4.74
N SER A 81 2.65 3.00 -3.49
CA SER A 81 3.44 2.55 -2.33
C SER A 81 3.78 1.06 -2.41
N GLN A 82 2.81 0.22 -2.79
CA GLN A 82 3.05 -1.22 -3.00
C GLN A 82 4.01 -1.47 -4.16
N LEU A 83 3.94 -0.65 -5.22
CA LEU A 83 4.84 -0.72 -6.35
C LEU A 83 6.28 -0.33 -5.97
N GLN A 84 6.45 0.70 -5.14
CA GLN A 84 7.76 1.07 -4.60
C GLN A 84 8.35 -0.07 -3.76
N GLU A 85 7.56 -0.69 -2.89
CA GLU A 85 7.99 -1.87 -2.12
C GLU A 85 8.33 -3.07 -3.02
N PHE A 86 7.55 -3.29 -4.09
CA PHE A 86 7.85 -4.32 -5.10
C PHE A 86 9.23 -4.11 -5.74
N PHE A 87 9.61 -2.85 -6.01
CA PHE A 87 10.92 -2.49 -6.52
C PHE A 87 12.02 -2.36 -5.44
N GLY A 88 11.79 -2.83 -4.21
CA GLY A 88 12.80 -2.83 -3.15
C GLY A 88 12.87 -1.55 -2.32
N GLY A 89 11.81 -0.72 -2.34
CA GLY A 89 11.69 0.49 -1.52
C GLY A 89 12.44 1.71 -2.08
N VAL A 90 12.91 1.65 -3.33
CA VAL A 90 13.67 2.73 -3.97
C VAL A 90 12.80 3.59 -4.89
N GLY A 91 13.30 4.77 -5.27
CA GLY A 91 12.59 5.74 -6.10
C GLY A 91 11.88 6.82 -5.29
N THR A 92 11.25 7.76 -5.99
CA THR A 92 10.65 8.97 -5.39
C THR A 92 9.25 9.22 -5.92
N PHE A 93 8.40 9.82 -5.08
CA PHE A 93 7.07 10.28 -5.47
C PHE A 93 7.07 11.79 -5.75
N ARG A 94 6.30 12.21 -6.74
CA ARG A 94 6.01 13.61 -7.05
C ARG A 94 4.50 13.77 -7.19
N VAL A 95 3.92 14.70 -6.45
CA VAL A 95 2.48 14.99 -6.52
C VAL A 95 2.30 16.20 -7.44
N ASP A 96 1.47 16.05 -8.48
CA ASP A 96 0.92 17.18 -9.22
C ASP A 96 -0.51 17.45 -8.74
N THR A 97 -0.66 18.50 -7.94
CA THR A 97 -1.93 18.89 -7.33
C THR A 97 -2.93 19.47 -8.33
N ARG A 98 -2.47 19.94 -9.49
CA ARG A 98 -3.35 20.53 -10.52
C ARG A 98 -4.12 19.43 -11.24
N ASP A 99 -3.43 18.35 -11.55
CA ASP A 99 -3.99 17.23 -12.32
C ASP A 99 -4.50 16.09 -11.41
N ASN A 100 -4.36 16.22 -10.09
CA ASN A 100 -4.65 15.16 -9.10
C ASN A 100 -3.92 13.84 -9.40
N VAL A 101 -2.68 13.96 -9.88
CA VAL A 101 -1.82 12.83 -10.24
C VAL A 101 -0.68 12.72 -9.24
N ILE A 102 -0.32 11.50 -8.87
CA ILE A 102 0.91 11.18 -8.17
C ILE A 102 1.78 10.34 -9.10
N LYS A 103 3.02 10.77 -9.27
CA LYS A 103 4.02 10.13 -10.12
C LYS A 103 5.04 9.43 -9.26
N TYR A 104 5.25 8.15 -9.50
CA TYR A 104 6.37 7.40 -8.95
C TYR A 104 7.47 7.30 -10.01
N SER A 105 8.71 7.59 -9.63
CA SER A 105 9.86 7.54 -10.54
C SER A 105 11.06 6.87 -9.90
N ASN A 106 11.80 6.10 -10.72
CA ASN A 106 13.08 5.53 -10.34
C ASN A 106 14.15 6.01 -11.33
N ILE A 107 15.13 6.74 -10.81
CA ILE A 107 16.26 7.25 -11.58
C ILE A 107 17.36 6.20 -11.48
N LEU A 108 17.68 5.60 -12.61
CA LEU A 108 18.86 4.74 -12.76
C LEU A 108 20.07 5.69 -12.85
N TYR A 109 20.90 5.71 -11.81
CA TYR A 109 22.18 6.43 -11.80
C TYR A 109 23.30 5.53 -12.30
#